data_AF-A0A5C5VJK2-F1
#
_entry.id   AF-A0A5C5VJK2-F1
#
_cell.length_a   1.000
_cell.length_b   1.000
_cell.length_c   1.000
_cell.angle_alpha   90.00
_cell.angle_beta   90.00
_cell.angle_gamma   90.00
#
_symmetry.space_group_name_H-M   'P 1'
#
loop_
_entity.id
_entity.type
_entity.pdbx_description
1 polymer ?
#
loop_
_entity_poly.entity_id
_entity_poly.type
_entity_poly.pdbx_seq_one_letter_code
_entity_poly.pdbx_strand_id
1 'polypeptide(L)'
;MTNTENPYESPAGGGTLSPDGGPRRTLSLSGWHLTLWVAVAALAAAVAVSACLSYNQVAGTDKTPLHIATVAIAMSLGPMVGPVANGGLSGGWLGMVPWTAALFVGVAASLAPFAFARRPVRPTAYWLAWAGYLMMTLLWFASAVLALAFALS
;
A
#
# COMPACT_ATOMS: atom_id res chain seq x y z
N MET A 1 -10.93 -13.89 -59.92
CA MET A 1 -11.21 -14.68 -58.71
C MET A 1 -9.99 -15.54 -58.42
N THR A 2 -9.18 -15.13 -57.45
CA THR A 2 -8.34 -16.00 -56.61
C THR A 2 -7.94 -15.13 -55.42
N ASN A 3 -8.60 -15.39 -54.27
CA ASN A 3 -8.22 -14.83 -52.98
C ASN A 3 -6.82 -15.32 -52.64
N THR A 4 -5.85 -14.41 -52.54
CA THR A 4 -4.58 -14.67 -51.87
C THR A 4 -4.80 -14.46 -50.38
N GLU A 5 -5.29 -15.49 -49.70
CA GLU A 5 -5.27 -15.57 -48.25
C GLU A 5 -3.82 -15.58 -47.78
N ASN A 6 -3.48 -14.59 -46.97
CA ASN A 6 -2.17 -14.42 -46.38
C ASN A 6 -2.10 -15.29 -45.11
N PRO A 7 -1.26 -16.33 -45.02
CA PRO A 7 -1.29 -17.31 -43.93
C PRO A 7 -0.60 -16.84 -42.64
N TYR A 8 -0.42 -15.53 -42.44
CA TYR A 8 0.35 -14.96 -41.31
C TYR A 8 -0.45 -14.15 -40.30
N GLU A 9 -1.79 -14.15 -40.36
CA GLU A 9 -2.58 -13.72 -39.21
C GLU A 9 -2.69 -14.88 -38.22
N SER A 10 -1.73 -14.96 -37.30
CA SER A 10 -1.91 -15.72 -36.05
C SER A 10 -2.74 -14.87 -35.08
N PRO A 11 -3.97 -15.28 -34.73
CA PRO A 11 -4.84 -14.54 -33.85
C PRO A 11 -4.62 -15.01 -32.40
N ALA A 12 -3.44 -14.81 -31.83
CA ALA A 12 -3.23 -15.04 -30.40
C ALA A 12 -1.93 -14.42 -29.89
N GLY A 13 -2.06 -13.40 -29.04
CA GLY A 13 -1.06 -13.08 -28.02
C GLY A 13 0.26 -12.54 -28.54
N GLY A 14 0.27 -11.27 -28.96
CA GLY A 14 1.48 -10.48 -29.20
C GLY A 14 2.31 -10.26 -27.93
N GLY A 15 2.93 -11.32 -27.42
CA GLY A 15 4.06 -11.23 -26.52
C GLY A 15 5.28 -10.83 -27.35
N THR A 16 5.64 -9.56 -27.33
CA THR A 16 6.88 -9.08 -27.94
C THR A 16 8.07 -9.80 -27.28
N LEU A 17 8.67 -10.75 -28.00
CA LEU A 17 9.84 -11.50 -27.56
C LEU A 17 11.02 -10.54 -27.34
N SER A 18 11.66 -10.65 -26.16
CA SER A 18 12.94 -9.99 -25.84
C SER A 18 14.05 -10.50 -26.77
N PRO A 19 15.13 -9.76 -27.03
CA PRO A 19 16.34 -10.30 -27.67
C PRO A 19 16.92 -11.52 -26.94
N ASP A 20 16.54 -11.71 -25.66
CA ASP A 20 16.91 -12.85 -24.80
C ASP A 20 15.89 -14.01 -24.81
N GLY A 21 14.87 -14.01 -25.67
CA GLY A 21 13.90 -15.10 -25.82
C GLY A 21 12.87 -15.30 -24.68
N GLY A 22 12.95 -14.55 -23.58
CA GLY A 22 12.03 -14.67 -22.44
C GLY A 22 10.75 -13.81 -22.57
N PRO A 23 9.65 -14.20 -21.88
CA PRO A 23 8.42 -13.41 -21.84
C PRO A 23 8.68 -12.04 -21.17
N ARG A 24 8.29 -10.94 -21.83
CA ARG A 24 8.33 -9.59 -21.23
C ARG A 24 6.98 -9.22 -20.64
N ARG A 25 6.99 -8.49 -19.52
CA ARG A 25 5.78 -7.92 -18.91
C ARG A 25 5.85 -6.41 -18.94
N THR A 26 4.72 -5.76 -19.20
CA THR A 26 4.62 -4.30 -19.13
C THR A 26 4.35 -3.89 -17.68
N LEU A 27 5.10 -2.92 -17.19
CA LEU A 27 4.78 -2.26 -15.92
C LEU A 27 3.62 -1.29 -16.16
N SER A 28 2.50 -1.53 -15.48
CA SER A 28 1.36 -0.62 -15.49
C SER A 28 0.72 -0.56 -14.11
N LEU A 29 0.23 0.62 -13.76
CA LEU A 29 -0.72 0.77 -12.67
C LEU A 29 -1.97 -0.05 -12.99
N SER A 30 -2.41 -0.85 -12.02
CA SER A 30 -3.56 -1.72 -12.15
C SER A 30 -4.37 -1.70 -10.86
N GLY A 31 -5.66 -2.07 -10.96
CA GLY A 31 -6.55 -2.16 -9.80
C GLY A 31 -6.00 -3.03 -8.66
N TRP A 32 -5.12 -3.99 -8.97
CA TRP A 32 -4.46 -4.84 -7.97
C TRP A 32 -3.64 -4.05 -6.94
N HIS A 33 -3.04 -2.92 -7.32
CA HIS A 33 -2.30 -2.09 -6.37
C HIS A 33 -3.23 -1.51 -5.31
N LEU A 34 -4.41 -1.04 -5.74
CA LEU A 34 -5.45 -0.51 -4.87
C LEU A 34 -6.08 -1.63 -4.03
N THR A 35 -6.37 -2.79 -4.62
CA THR A 35 -6.90 -3.95 -3.88
C THR A 35 -5.95 -4.37 -2.76
N LEU A 36 -4.65 -4.44 -3.04
CA LEU A 36 -3.65 -4.76 -2.04
C LEU A 36 -3.58 -3.69 -0.94
N TRP A 37 -3.58 -2.41 -1.33
CA TRP A 37 -3.57 -1.30 -0.38
C TRP A 37 -4.79 -1.34 0.56
N VAL A 38 -5.99 -1.49 0.01
CA VAL A 38 -7.24 -1.57 0.76
C VAL A 38 -7.27 -2.81 1.66
N ALA A 39 -6.78 -3.95 1.19
CA ALA A 39 -6.71 -5.17 2.00
C ALA A 39 -5.82 -4.99 3.23
N VAL A 40 -4.62 -4.41 3.06
CA VAL A 40 -3.70 -4.13 4.17
C VAL A 40 -4.28 -3.05 5.10
N ALA A 41 -4.94 -2.02 4.55
CA ALA A 41 -5.62 -0.99 5.33
C ALA A 41 -6.73 -1.57 6.21
N ALA A 42 -7.55 -2.47 5.66
CA ALA A 42 -8.62 -3.14 6.40
C ALA A 42 -8.06 -4.00 7.54
N LEU A 43 -6.96 -4.72 7.32
CA LEU A 43 -6.27 -5.47 8.37
C LEU A 43 -5.75 -4.55 9.47
N ALA A 44 -5.12 -3.42 9.11
CA ALA A 44 -4.62 -2.45 10.06
C ALA A 44 -5.77 -1.81 10.88
N ALA A 45 -6.90 -1.50 10.24
CA ALA A 45 -8.10 -1.00 10.90
C ALA A 45 -8.70 -2.03 11.87
N ALA A 46 -8.76 -3.31 11.50
CA ALA A 46 -9.22 -4.38 12.39
C ALA A 46 -8.34 -4.51 13.64
N VAL A 47 -7.01 -4.44 13.47
CA VAL A 47 -6.06 -4.42 14.60
C VAL A 47 -6.29 -3.20 15.50
N ALA A 48 -6.48 -2.02 14.91
CA ALA A 48 -6.75 -0.79 15.66
C ALA A 48 -8.04 -0.86 16.48
N VAL A 49 -9.14 -1.34 15.88
CA VAL A 49 -10.41 -1.54 16.58
C VAL A 49 -10.24 -2.52 17.74
N SER A 50 -9.60 -3.66 17.49
CA SER A 50 -9.32 -4.67 18.52
C SER A 50 -8.51 -4.06 19.68
N ALA A 51 -7.43 -3.34 19.38
CA ALA A 51 -6.59 -2.69 20.38
C ALA A 51 -7.36 -1.66 21.22
N CYS A 52 -8.20 -0.82 20.59
CA CYS A 52 -9.02 0.15 21.33
C CYS A 52 -10.07 -0.54 22.22
N LEU A 53 -10.68 -1.63 21.77
CA LEU A 53 -11.62 -2.41 22.57
C LEU A 53 -10.93 -3.06 23.78
N SER A 54 -9.75 -3.65 23.57
CA SER A 54 -8.93 -4.20 24.67
C SER A 54 -8.47 -3.12 25.65
N TYR A 55 -8.06 -1.94 25.15
CA TYR A 55 -7.71 -0.81 26.01
C TYR A 55 -8.90 -0.40 26.89
N ASN A 56 -10.10 -0.27 26.33
CA ASN A 56 -11.30 0.08 27.10
C ASN A 56 -11.67 -0.97 28.16
N GLN A 57 -11.35 -2.24 27.95
CA GLN A 57 -11.58 -3.28 28.97
C GLN A 57 -10.66 -3.09 30.20
N VAL A 58 -9.45 -2.55 29.99
CA VAL A 58 -8.45 -2.36 31.05
C VAL A 58 -8.54 -0.98 31.69
N ALA A 59 -8.67 0.08 30.89
CA ALA A 59 -8.68 1.48 31.34
C ALA A 59 -10.10 2.01 31.66
N GLY A 60 -11.16 1.25 31.36
CA GLY A 60 -12.54 1.73 31.42
C GLY A 60 -13.01 2.34 30.10
N THR A 61 -14.23 2.89 30.04
CA THR A 61 -14.86 3.39 28.80
C THR A 61 -14.34 4.76 28.34
N ASP A 62 -13.02 4.91 28.24
CA ASP A 62 -12.38 6.17 27.84
C ASP A 62 -12.53 6.47 26.34
N LYS A 63 -12.57 5.44 25.47
CA LYS A 63 -12.72 5.62 24.02
C LYS A 63 -14.16 5.34 23.58
N THR A 64 -14.85 6.35 23.07
CA THR A 64 -16.22 6.19 22.54
C THR A 64 -16.22 5.40 21.22
N PRO A 65 -17.35 4.76 20.82
CA PRO A 65 -17.44 4.07 19.53
C PRO A 65 -17.09 4.97 18.33
N LEU A 66 -17.47 6.26 18.41
CA LEU A 66 -17.12 7.25 17.39
C LEU A 66 -15.60 7.45 17.31
N HIS A 67 -14.92 7.57 18.45
CA HIS A 67 -13.46 7.69 18.51
C HIS A 67 -12.76 6.47 17.89
N ILE A 68 -13.24 5.27 18.20
CA ILE A 68 -12.70 4.02 17.64
C ILE A 68 -12.87 3.99 16.12
N ALA A 69 -14.04 4.38 15.61
CA ALA A 69 -14.28 4.49 14.18
C ALA A 69 -13.35 5.52 13.51
N THR A 70 -13.13 6.67 14.14
CA THR A 70 -12.19 7.69 13.65
C THR A 70 -10.76 7.14 13.59
N VAL A 71 -10.29 6.45 14.64
CA VAL A 71 -8.95 5.83 14.65
C VAL A 71 -8.82 4.78 13.55
N ALA A 72 -9.83 3.93 13.36
CA ALA A 72 -9.84 2.91 12.32
C ALA A 72 -9.70 3.50 10.91
N ILE A 73 -10.40 4.60 10.61
CA ILE A 73 -10.29 5.32 9.33
C ILE A 73 -8.91 5.99 9.21
N ALA A 74 -8.44 6.60 10.30
CA ALA A 74 -7.16 7.30 10.37
C ALA A 74 -5.94 6.39 10.17
N MET A 75 -6.07 5.07 10.26
CA MET A 75 -5.01 4.12 9.88
C MET A 75 -4.50 4.33 8.45
N SER A 76 -5.34 4.88 7.56
CA SER A 76 -4.93 5.25 6.19
C SER A 76 -3.92 6.39 6.14
N LEU A 77 -3.86 7.22 7.20
CA LEU A 77 -2.91 8.34 7.32
C LEU A 77 -1.50 7.88 7.71
N GLY A 78 -1.29 6.57 7.92
CA GLY A 78 0.01 6.06 8.30
C GLY A 78 0.35 6.43 9.75
N PRO A 79 1.61 6.80 10.06
CA PRO A 79 2.04 7.16 11.42
C PRO A 79 1.24 8.30 12.07
N MET A 80 0.55 9.14 11.28
CA MET A 80 -0.29 10.23 11.80
C MET A 80 -1.54 9.75 12.55
N VAL A 81 -1.84 8.44 12.56
CA VAL A 81 -2.93 7.90 13.38
C VAL A 81 -2.69 8.07 14.90
N GLY A 82 -1.44 8.02 15.36
CA GLY A 82 -1.12 8.18 16.79
C GLY A 82 -1.60 9.53 17.35
N PRO A 83 -1.24 10.66 16.71
CA PRO A 83 -1.75 11.97 17.11
C PRO A 83 -3.27 12.14 17.00
N VAL A 84 -3.94 11.40 16.09
CA VAL A 84 -5.41 11.36 16.01
C VAL A 84 -6.00 10.55 17.19
N ALA A 85 -5.33 9.49 17.62
CA ALA A 85 -5.81 8.62 18.69
C ALA A 85 -5.70 9.25 20.08
N ASN A 86 -4.64 10.02 20.33
CA ASN A 86 -4.43 10.82 21.54
C ASN A 86 -3.72 12.13 21.16
N GLY A 87 -4.47 13.24 21.13
CA GLY A 87 -3.97 14.57 20.71
C GLY A 87 -2.90 15.20 21.60
N GLY A 88 -2.26 14.44 22.49
CA GLY A 88 -1.40 14.91 23.57
C GLY A 88 -0.04 14.21 23.69
N LEU A 89 0.47 13.53 22.65
CA LEU A 89 1.88 13.11 22.66
C LEU A 89 2.75 14.38 22.82
N SER A 90 3.48 14.47 23.93
CA SER A 90 4.42 15.55 24.25
C SER A 90 5.60 15.49 23.28
N GLY A 91 5.49 16.21 22.16
CA GLY A 91 6.38 16.13 20.98
C GLY A 91 5.69 15.67 19.69
N GLY A 92 4.38 15.37 19.77
CA GLY A 92 3.68 14.33 19.02
C GLY A 92 3.25 14.57 17.58
N TRP A 93 3.13 15.80 17.10
CA TRP A 93 2.80 16.04 15.68
C TRP A 93 4.06 16.29 14.84
N LEU A 94 4.98 17.12 15.35
CA LEU A 94 6.15 17.58 14.60
C LEU A 94 7.17 16.48 14.32
N GLY A 95 7.29 15.46 15.19
CA GLY A 95 8.16 14.30 14.94
C GLY A 95 7.56 13.27 13.98
N MET A 96 6.23 13.13 13.95
CA MET A 96 5.52 12.14 13.11
C MET A 96 5.33 12.60 11.67
N VAL A 97 5.22 13.92 11.43
CA VAL A 97 5.12 14.50 10.08
C VAL A 97 6.30 14.14 9.16
N PRO A 98 7.58 14.35 9.54
CA PRO A 98 8.70 14.01 8.65
C PRO A 98 8.79 12.51 8.40
N TRP A 99 8.44 11.68 9.39
CA TRP A 99 8.40 10.23 9.23
C TRP A 99 7.30 9.78 8.25
N THR A 100 6.10 10.32 8.42
CA THR A 100 4.97 10.11 7.50
C THR A 100 5.33 10.57 6.08
N ALA A 101 5.95 11.73 5.95
CA ALA A 101 6.40 12.25 4.65
C ALA A 101 7.44 11.33 4.00
N ALA A 102 8.44 10.84 4.76
CA ALA A 102 9.44 9.92 4.25
C ALA A 102 8.82 8.60 3.75
N LEU A 103 7.88 8.02 4.51
CA LEU A 103 7.18 6.80 4.10
C LEU A 103 6.27 7.05 2.90
N PHE A 104 5.62 8.20 2.81
CA PHE A 104 4.76 8.56 1.68
C PHE A 104 5.59 8.67 0.40
N VAL A 105 6.75 9.35 0.48
CA VAL A 105 7.71 9.41 -0.63
C VAL A 105 8.19 8.00 -1.00
N GLY A 106 8.43 7.11 -0.02
CA GLY A 106 8.78 5.71 -0.27
C GLY A 106 7.70 4.94 -1.03
N VAL A 107 6.44 5.06 -0.61
CA VAL A 107 5.29 4.46 -1.32
C VAL A 107 5.17 5.05 -2.73
N ALA A 108 5.24 6.38 -2.88
CA ALA A 108 5.17 7.05 -4.17
C ALA A 108 6.32 6.63 -5.12
N ALA A 109 7.54 6.54 -4.59
CA ALA A 109 8.71 6.09 -5.33
C ALA A 109 8.57 4.62 -5.76
N SER A 110 7.98 3.76 -4.91
CA SER A 110 7.72 2.36 -5.27
C SER A 110 6.69 2.20 -6.39
N LEU A 111 5.79 3.18 -6.56
CA LEU A 111 4.82 3.24 -7.66
C LEU A 111 5.40 3.86 -8.95
N ALA A 112 6.50 4.61 -8.86
CA ALA A 112 7.10 5.29 -10.01
C ALA A 112 7.41 4.35 -11.20
N PRO A 113 7.94 3.13 -11.02
CA PRO A 113 8.15 2.18 -12.12
C PRO A 113 6.84 1.84 -12.84
N PHE A 114 5.72 1.71 -12.12
CA PHE A 114 4.42 1.37 -12.70
C PHE A 114 3.73 2.55 -13.38
N ALA A 115 3.99 3.76 -12.90
CA ALA A 115 3.40 4.99 -13.44
C ALA A 115 4.14 5.50 -14.69
N PHE A 116 5.48 5.43 -14.69
CA PHE A 116 6.32 6.10 -15.70
C PHE A 116 7.05 5.14 -16.64
N ALA A 117 7.43 3.94 -16.19
CA ALA A 117 8.12 2.98 -17.05
C ALA A 117 7.10 2.23 -17.92
N ARG A 118 6.57 2.90 -18.95
CA ARG A 118 5.69 2.30 -19.98
C ARG A 118 6.45 1.35 -20.94
N ARG A 119 7.49 0.69 -20.45
CA ARG A 119 8.38 -0.17 -21.25
C ARG A 119 8.21 -1.63 -20.82
N PRO A 120 8.27 -2.58 -21.76
CA PRO A 120 8.27 -3.99 -21.44
C PRO A 120 9.57 -4.36 -20.72
N VAL A 121 9.47 -4.85 -19.49
CA VAL A 121 10.59 -5.22 -18.63
C VAL A 121 10.73 -6.73 -18.49
N ARG A 122 11.91 -7.17 -18.03
CA ARG A 122 12.15 -8.56 -17.64
C ARG A 122 11.25 -8.95 -16.46
N PRO A 123 10.79 -10.22 -16.36
CA PRO A 123 9.94 -10.67 -15.26
C PRO A 123 10.53 -10.45 -13.87
N THR A 124 11.85 -10.54 -13.73
CA THR A 124 12.56 -10.28 -12.46
C THR A 124 12.37 -8.83 -12.00
N ALA A 125 12.52 -7.86 -12.91
CA ALA A 125 12.29 -6.45 -12.62
C ALA A 125 10.82 -6.16 -12.29
N TYR A 126 9.89 -6.86 -12.95
CA TYR A 126 8.45 -6.77 -12.66
C TYR A 126 8.14 -7.20 -11.22
N TRP A 127 8.64 -8.36 -10.80
CA TRP A 127 8.42 -8.86 -9.44
C TRP A 127 9.14 -8.04 -8.39
N LEU A 128 10.34 -7.53 -8.68
CA LEU A 128 11.07 -6.65 -7.77
C LEU A 128 10.31 -5.33 -7.51
N ALA A 129 9.71 -4.75 -8.54
CA ALA A 129 8.88 -3.56 -8.40
C ALA A 129 7.65 -3.84 -7.51
N TRP A 130 7.00 -5.00 -7.70
CA TRP A 130 5.88 -5.42 -6.85
C TRP A 130 6.29 -5.69 -5.41
N ALA A 131 7.44 -6.34 -5.20
CA ALA A 131 7.99 -6.57 -3.87
C ALA A 131 8.30 -5.26 -3.15
N GLY A 132 8.86 -4.27 -3.86
CA GLY A 132 9.11 -2.93 -3.33
C GLY A 132 7.81 -2.22 -2.91
N TYR A 133 6.78 -2.26 -3.76
CA TYR A 133 5.47 -1.70 -3.45
C TYR A 133 4.81 -2.38 -2.23
N LEU A 134 4.82 -3.72 -2.20
CA LEU A 134 4.30 -4.49 -1.07
C LEU A 134 5.04 -4.14 0.23
N MET A 135 6.37 -4.11 0.19
CA MET A 135 7.19 -3.79 1.36
C MET A 135 6.89 -2.38 1.89
N MET A 136 6.79 -1.37 1.01
CA MET A 136 6.47 0.00 1.42
C MET A 136 5.03 0.13 1.95
N THR A 137 4.09 -0.61 1.38
CA THR A 137 2.70 -0.68 1.87
C THR A 137 2.65 -1.30 3.27
N LEU A 138 3.35 -2.42 3.48
CA LEU A 138 3.44 -3.06 4.80
C LEU A 138 4.10 -2.13 5.81
N LEU A 139 5.19 -1.45 5.44
CA LEU A 139 5.90 -0.52 6.33
C LEU A 139 5.03 0.69 6.69
N TRP A 140 4.24 1.21 5.75
CA TRP A 140 3.28 2.30 5.98
C TRP A 140 2.28 1.92 7.08
N PHE A 141 1.59 0.79 6.92
CA PHE A 141 0.56 0.36 7.86
C PHE A 141 1.14 -0.21 9.17
N ALA A 142 2.29 -0.87 9.14
CA ALA A 142 2.99 -1.29 10.36
C ALA A 142 3.39 -0.09 11.21
N SER A 143 3.88 0.98 10.58
CA SER A 143 4.21 2.22 11.29
C SER A 143 2.97 2.90 11.87
N ALA A 144 1.82 2.83 11.19
CA ALA A 144 0.54 3.29 11.73
C ALA A 144 0.14 2.51 12.99
N VAL A 145 0.21 1.17 12.94
CA VAL A 145 -0.11 0.30 14.09
C VAL A 145 0.83 0.57 15.26
N LEU A 146 2.14 0.73 15.01
CA LEU A 146 3.11 1.08 16.04
C LEU A 146 2.82 2.46 16.66
N ALA A 147 2.51 3.46 15.84
CA ALA A 147 2.16 4.80 16.33
C ALA A 147 0.89 4.77 17.19
N LEU A 148 -0.11 3.96 16.83
CA LEU A 148 -1.29 3.73 17.65
C LEU A 148 -0.94 2.99 18.95
N ALA A 149 -0.10 1.96 18.90
CA ALA A 149 0.32 1.21 20.08
C ALA A 149 1.01 2.12 21.11
N PHE A 150 1.92 2.98 20.68
CA PHE A 150 2.55 3.98 21.54
C PHE A 150 1.57 5.04 22.06
N ALA A 151 0.48 5.31 21.33
CA ALA A 151 -0.55 6.23 21.78
C ALA A 151 -1.49 5.58 22.82
N LEU A 152 -1.63 4.26 22.83
CA LEU A 152 -2.50 3.51 23.74
C LEU A 152 -1.76 2.90 24.94
N SER A 153 -0.42 2.94 24.96
CA SER A 153 0.42 2.52 26.09
C SER A 153 0.53 3.62 27.14
#